data_AF-A0A2V8K2N7-F1
#
_entry.id   AF-A0A2V8K2N7-F1
#
_cell.length_a   1.000
_cell.length_b   1.000
_cell.length_c   1.000
_cell.angle_alpha   90.00
_cell.angle_beta   90.00
_cell.angle_gamma   90.00
#
_symmetry.space_group_name_H-M   'P 1'
#
loop_
_entity.id
_entity.type
_entity.pdbx_description
1 polymer ?
#
loop_
_entity_poly.entity_id
_entity_poly.type
_entity_poly.pdbx_seq_one_letter_code
_entity_poly.pdbx_strand_id
1 'polypeptide(L)'
;MNPRILAISGPLKGSQFILGDADLKVGRGARNHVSLNDPLVSPKHCCLSFEYDRCLLWDCGSEHGTFVNEFSFPAKIVVHGDHIRVGRTVFVYLLQDDVDERLLSLTDTERNWCYGHHPPDRAGPYEATKATTLAALLRMNASINELRSAEEIQARILDFIFQVIPAHRVSILLAGDDEDHFISSTHRSAASPNGDALPIDETVASKVLRGGVSDYQEQVICCPMTT
;
A
#
# COMPACT_ATOMS: atom_id res chain seq x y z
N MET A 1 18.91 9.86 -5.52
CA MET A 1 18.02 8.79 -5.05
C MET A 1 18.88 7.71 -4.45
N ASN A 2 18.63 7.34 -3.19
CA ASN A 2 19.42 6.36 -2.45
C ASN A 2 18.44 5.33 -1.86
N PRO A 3 17.90 4.43 -2.70
CA PRO A 3 16.87 3.49 -2.30
C PRO A 3 17.40 2.59 -1.19
N ARG A 4 16.70 2.56 -0.06
CA ARG A 4 17.10 1.79 1.11
C ARG A 4 15.87 1.36 1.90
N ILE A 5 16.04 0.35 2.73
CA ILE A 5 15.08 0.01 3.79
C ILE A 5 15.70 0.32 5.16
N LEU A 6 14.92 0.98 6.02
CA LEU A 6 15.31 1.30 7.39
C LEU A 6 14.46 0.48 8.37
N ALA A 7 15.08 -0.28 9.25
CA ALA A 7 14.37 -1.02 10.29
C ALA A 7 13.92 -0.05 11.40
N ILE A 8 12.61 0.07 11.61
CA ILE A 8 12.02 0.92 12.67
C ILE A 8 11.58 0.11 13.89
N SER A 9 11.46 -1.21 13.76
CA SER A 9 11.18 -2.15 14.85
C SER A 9 11.99 -3.44 14.74
N GLY A 10 11.84 -4.33 15.72
CA GLY A 10 12.48 -5.64 15.73
C GLY A 10 13.97 -5.63 16.12
N PRO A 11 14.68 -6.76 15.96
CA PRO A 11 16.05 -6.93 16.42
C PRO A 11 17.07 -6.05 15.67
N LEU A 12 16.72 -5.56 14.48
CA LEU A 12 17.59 -4.73 13.64
C LEU A 12 17.23 -3.24 13.70
N LYS A 13 16.37 -2.81 14.64
CA LYS A 13 15.93 -1.40 14.74
C LYS A 13 17.09 -0.40 14.66
N GLY A 14 16.96 0.60 13.80
CA GLY A 14 17.97 1.62 13.50
C GLY A 14 18.93 1.24 12.36
N SER A 15 18.93 -0.03 11.92
CA SER A 15 19.80 -0.49 10.82
C SER A 15 19.21 -0.11 9.46
N GLN A 16 20.08 0.28 8.53
CA GLN A 16 19.70 0.63 7.16
C GLN A 16 20.38 -0.31 6.16
N PHE A 17 19.65 -0.68 5.11
CA PHE A 17 20.14 -1.54 4.04
C PHE A 17 19.87 -0.89 2.69
N ILE A 18 20.93 -0.60 1.95
CA ILE A 18 20.87 0.05 0.65
C ILE A 18 20.47 -1.00 -0.40
N LEU A 19 19.56 -0.62 -1.30
CA LEU A 19 19.23 -1.38 -2.50
C LEU A 19 20.18 -0.94 -3.62
N GLY A 20 21.08 -1.83 -4.01
CA GLY A 20 21.97 -1.63 -5.15
C GLY A 20 21.46 -2.34 -6.39
N ASP A 21 22.38 -2.67 -7.30
CA ASP A 21 22.08 -3.38 -8.57
C ASP A 21 21.70 -4.85 -8.38
N ALA A 22 21.92 -5.42 -7.19
CA ALA A 22 21.62 -6.80 -6.88
C ALA A 22 20.46 -6.92 -5.90
N ASP A 23 19.67 -7.98 -6.04
CA ASP A 23 18.54 -8.27 -5.16
C ASP A 23 18.93 -8.26 -3.67
N LEU A 24 18.25 -7.43 -2.88
CA LEU A 24 18.36 -7.42 -1.43
C LEU A 24 17.50 -8.57 -0.88
N LYS A 25 18.15 -9.59 -0.32
CA LYS A 25 17.51 -10.80 0.19
C LYS A 25 17.28 -10.65 1.69
N VAL A 26 16.07 -10.96 2.14
CA VAL A 26 15.66 -10.89 3.55
C VAL A 26 15.20 -12.28 3.99
N GLY A 27 15.66 -12.71 5.16
CA GLY A 27 15.21 -13.96 5.77
C GLY A 27 16.05 -14.35 6.97
N ARG A 28 15.72 -15.48 7.60
CA ARG A 28 16.44 -15.97 8.78
C ARG A 28 17.77 -16.65 8.46
N GLY A 29 17.96 -17.07 7.22
CA GLY A 29 19.20 -17.70 6.77
C GLY A 29 20.38 -16.72 6.77
N ALA A 30 21.53 -17.15 7.27
CA ALA A 30 22.75 -16.33 7.32
C ALA A 30 23.32 -15.92 5.94
N ARG A 31 22.80 -16.50 4.84
CA ARG A 31 23.18 -16.16 3.46
C ARG A 31 22.38 -14.99 2.88
N ASN A 32 21.38 -14.48 3.60
CA ASN A 32 20.63 -13.31 3.18
C ASN A 32 21.41 -12.03 3.50
N HIS A 33 21.19 -10.99 2.70
CA HIS A 33 21.75 -9.66 2.95
C HIS A 33 21.22 -9.08 4.28
N VAL A 34 19.94 -9.32 4.56
CA VAL A 34 19.30 -8.99 5.83
C VAL A 34 18.93 -10.28 6.55
N SER A 35 19.71 -10.62 7.57
CA SER A 35 19.50 -11.81 8.39
C SER A 35 18.69 -11.48 9.64
N LEU A 36 17.46 -11.98 9.71
CA LEU A 36 16.54 -11.75 10.82
C LEU A 36 16.47 -13.00 11.73
N ASN A 37 16.98 -12.88 12.96
CA ASN A 37 16.86 -13.96 13.94
C ASN A 37 15.47 -13.95 14.62
N ASP A 38 14.45 -14.30 13.84
CA ASP A 38 13.06 -14.33 14.27
C ASP A 38 12.41 -15.66 13.82
N PRO A 39 11.82 -16.46 14.74
CA PRO A 39 11.14 -17.70 14.40
C PRO A 39 10.03 -17.55 13.35
N LEU A 40 9.39 -16.38 13.27
CA LEU A 40 8.35 -16.08 12.29
C LEU A 40 8.90 -15.80 10.88
N VAL A 41 10.23 -15.78 10.73
CA VAL A 41 10.90 -15.49 9.47
C VAL A 41 11.46 -16.78 8.88
N SER A 42 10.96 -17.15 7.71
CA SER A 42 11.48 -18.25 6.90
C SER A 42 12.96 -18.04 6.49
N PRO A 43 13.73 -19.11 6.24
CA PRO A 43 15.14 -19.02 5.85
C PRO A 43 15.39 -18.15 4.62
N LYS A 44 14.49 -18.20 3.63
CA LYS A 44 14.39 -17.27 2.50
C LYS A 44 12.96 -16.71 2.56
N HIS A 45 12.81 -15.43 2.89
CA HIS A 45 11.50 -14.87 3.21
C HIS A 45 10.97 -13.99 2.09
N CYS A 46 11.70 -12.93 1.74
CA CYS A 46 11.37 -12.04 0.64
C CYS A 46 12.63 -11.45 0.01
N CYS A 47 12.45 -10.85 -1.15
CA CYS A 47 13.50 -10.14 -1.87
C CYS A 47 12.98 -8.79 -2.34
N LEU A 48 13.88 -7.81 -2.37
CA LEU A 48 13.66 -6.51 -3.01
C LEU A 48 14.65 -6.36 -4.16
N SER A 49 14.17 -5.85 -5.29
CA SER A 49 15.01 -5.49 -6.43
C SER A 49 14.66 -4.09 -6.90
N PHE A 50 15.67 -3.29 -7.21
CA PHE A 50 15.50 -1.93 -7.68
C PHE A 50 15.90 -1.85 -9.14
N GLU A 51 14.92 -1.72 -10.03
CA GLU A 51 15.12 -1.64 -11.48
C GLU A 51 14.22 -0.54 -12.06
N TYR A 52 14.75 0.21 -13.03
CA TYR A 52 14.00 1.27 -13.73
C TYR A 52 13.32 2.28 -12.79
N ASP A 53 14.05 2.70 -11.74
CA ASP A 53 13.58 3.64 -10.72
C ASP A 53 12.37 3.15 -9.90
N ARG A 54 12.17 1.82 -9.85
CA ARG A 54 11.10 1.17 -9.10
C ARG A 54 11.64 0.05 -8.26
N CYS A 55 11.12 -0.08 -7.04
CA CYS A 55 11.45 -1.18 -6.16
C CYS A 55 10.37 -2.25 -6.21
N LEU A 56 10.70 -3.44 -6.69
CA LEU A 56 9.82 -4.61 -6.63
C LEU A 56 10.16 -5.43 -5.38
N LEU A 57 9.15 -5.66 -4.54
CA LEU A 57 9.20 -6.59 -3.42
C LEU A 57 8.42 -7.86 -3.80
N TRP A 58 8.94 -9.04 -3.49
CA TRP A 58 8.18 -10.28 -3.62
C TRP A 58 8.46 -11.26 -2.48
N ASP A 59 7.42 -11.99 -2.09
CA ASP A 59 7.49 -13.05 -1.09
C ASP A 59 8.05 -14.33 -1.72
N CYS A 60 8.95 -15.01 -1.02
CA CYS A 60 9.64 -16.21 -1.50
C CYS A 60 8.98 -17.51 -1.00
N GLY A 61 7.67 -17.50 -0.80
CA GLY A 61 6.93 -18.64 -0.25
C GLY A 61 7.13 -18.76 1.26
N SER A 62 7.14 -17.63 1.96
CA SER A 62 7.28 -17.61 3.41
C SER A 62 6.05 -18.21 4.09
N GLU A 63 6.27 -18.79 5.28
CA GLU A 63 5.22 -19.43 6.07
C GLU A 63 4.22 -18.39 6.61
N HIS A 64 4.75 -17.32 7.20
CA HIS A 64 3.96 -16.26 7.83
C HIS A 64 3.63 -15.07 6.92
N GLY A 65 4.21 -14.99 5.71
CA GLY A 65 3.95 -13.94 4.73
C GLY A 65 4.77 -12.66 4.94
N THR A 66 4.95 -11.92 3.84
CA THR A 66 5.45 -10.55 3.82
C THR A 66 4.27 -9.57 3.66
N PHE A 67 4.29 -8.47 4.40
CA PHE A 67 3.19 -7.49 4.40
C PHE A 67 3.72 -6.10 4.08
N VAL A 68 2.96 -5.34 3.30
CA VAL A 68 3.20 -3.93 2.97
C VAL A 68 1.97 -3.14 3.38
N ASN A 69 2.14 -2.17 4.29
CA ASN A 69 1.04 -1.36 4.86
C ASN A 69 -0.14 -2.25 5.29
N GLU A 70 0.14 -3.26 6.11
CA GLU A 70 -0.84 -4.24 6.62
C GLU A 70 -1.35 -5.32 5.65
N PHE A 71 -1.14 -5.17 4.34
CA PHE A 71 -1.61 -6.13 3.31
C PHE A 71 -0.50 -7.05 2.80
N SER A 72 -0.82 -8.32 2.51
CA SER A 72 0.15 -9.26 1.91
C SER A 72 -0.10 -9.44 0.41
N PHE A 73 0.97 -9.32 -0.38
CA PHE A 73 0.96 -9.50 -1.83
C PHE A 73 2.03 -10.53 -2.24
N PRO A 74 1.79 -11.36 -3.26
CA PRO A 74 2.84 -12.21 -3.83
C PRO A 74 4.03 -11.39 -4.35
N ALA A 75 3.73 -10.25 -4.99
CA ALA A 75 4.69 -9.23 -5.39
C ALA A 75 4.02 -7.85 -5.42
N LYS A 76 4.76 -6.79 -5.09
CA LYS A 76 4.29 -5.40 -5.09
C LYS A 76 5.43 -4.44 -5.42
N ILE A 77 5.14 -3.41 -6.22
CA ILE A 77 6.02 -2.25 -6.35
C ILE A 77 5.85 -1.40 -5.08
N VAL A 78 6.92 -1.27 -4.31
CA VAL A 78 6.93 -0.45 -3.08
C VAL A 78 7.35 0.97 -3.40
N VAL A 79 6.71 1.91 -2.72
CA VAL A 79 6.92 3.36 -2.90
C VAL A 79 7.45 3.98 -1.62
N HIS A 80 8.06 5.15 -1.73
CA HIS A 80 8.65 5.85 -0.60
C HIS A 80 7.64 5.99 0.55
N GLY A 81 8.05 5.60 1.76
CA GLY A 81 7.21 5.61 2.96
C GLY A 81 6.49 4.29 3.24
N ASP A 82 6.50 3.31 2.33
CA ASP A 82 5.84 2.02 2.57
C ASP A 82 6.48 1.27 3.74
N HIS A 83 5.63 0.75 4.64
CA HIS A 83 6.03 -0.11 5.74
C HIS A 83 6.00 -1.57 5.31
N ILE A 84 7.17 -2.21 5.33
CA ILE A 84 7.37 -3.62 4.96
C ILE A 84 7.59 -4.43 6.23
N ARG A 85 6.63 -5.31 6.56
CA ARG A 85 6.73 -6.21 7.71
C ARG A 85 7.20 -7.60 7.29
N VAL A 86 8.19 -8.09 8.03
CA VAL A 86 8.76 -9.44 7.94
C VAL A 86 8.91 -9.99 9.36
N GLY A 87 8.09 -10.97 9.72
CA GLY A 87 8.00 -11.44 11.12
C GLY A 87 7.57 -10.30 12.06
N ARG A 88 8.37 -10.04 13.09
CA ARG A 88 8.23 -8.94 14.07
C ARG A 88 9.00 -7.67 13.69
N THR A 89 9.66 -7.67 12.54
CA THR A 89 10.45 -6.53 12.08
C THR A 89 9.64 -5.73 11.07
N VAL A 90 9.58 -4.41 11.27
CA VAL A 90 9.00 -3.46 10.32
C VAL A 90 10.14 -2.61 9.76
N PHE A 91 10.19 -2.55 8.44
CA PHE A 91 11.08 -1.71 7.67
C PHE A 91 10.28 -0.60 6.99
N VAL A 92 10.89 0.56 6.76
CA VAL A 92 10.34 1.63 5.93
C VAL A 92 11.16 1.72 4.66
N TYR A 93 10.53 1.71 3.50
CA TYR A 93 11.21 1.93 2.23
C TYR A 93 11.44 3.42 1.98
N LEU A 94 12.68 3.81 1.76
CA LEU A 94 13.11 5.20 1.59
C LEU A 94 13.82 5.37 0.26
N LEU A 95 13.30 6.24 -0.61
CA LEU A 95 13.93 6.58 -1.89
C LEU A 95 14.81 7.84 -1.78
N GLN A 96 14.51 8.69 -0.80
CA GLN A 96 15.11 10.00 -0.57
C GLN A 96 15.77 10.07 0.82
N ASP A 97 16.71 11.00 0.97
CA ASP A 97 17.46 11.19 2.23
C ASP A 97 16.71 12.06 3.24
N ASP A 98 15.84 12.96 2.76
CA ASP A 98 14.91 13.69 3.59
C ASP A 98 13.74 12.78 3.94
N VAL A 99 13.52 12.56 5.24
CA VAL A 99 12.52 11.62 5.74
C VAL A 99 11.69 12.33 6.78
N ASP A 100 10.39 12.42 6.53
CA ASP A 100 9.44 12.86 7.55
C ASP A 100 9.49 11.85 8.71
N GLU A 101 9.84 12.32 9.92
CA GLU A 101 9.93 11.48 11.12
C GLU A 101 8.62 10.72 11.40
N ARG A 102 7.49 11.21 10.91
CA ARG A 102 6.18 10.52 11.02
C ARG A 102 6.18 9.17 10.30
N LEU A 103 6.87 9.04 9.17
CA LEU A 103 7.01 7.79 8.43
C LEU A 103 7.85 6.75 9.20
N LEU A 104 8.56 7.17 10.26
CA LEU A 104 9.37 6.27 11.08
C LEU A 104 8.63 5.79 12.33
N SER A 105 7.38 6.22 12.49
CA SER A 105 6.52 5.83 13.60
C SER A 105 5.71 4.60 13.24
N LEU A 106 5.63 3.63 14.16
CA LEU A 106 4.77 2.47 13.99
C LEU A 106 3.30 2.88 14.13
N THR A 107 2.41 2.28 13.33
CA THR A 107 0.97 2.36 13.60
C THR A 107 0.61 1.56 14.86
N ASP A 108 -0.59 1.77 15.40
CA ASP A 108 -1.08 0.96 16.52
C ASP A 108 -1.18 -0.52 16.16
N THR A 109 -1.59 -0.83 14.93
CA THR A 109 -1.64 -2.19 14.38
C THR A 109 -0.25 -2.82 14.38
N GLU A 110 0.76 -2.09 13.88
CA GLU A 110 2.13 -2.56 13.81
C GLU A 110 2.76 -2.76 15.18
N ARG A 111 2.49 -1.86 16.14
CA ARG A 111 2.88 -2.04 17.54
C ARG A 111 2.30 -3.34 18.09
N ASN A 112 1.00 -3.56 17.90
CA ASN A 112 0.35 -4.77 18.39
C ASN A 112 0.93 -6.04 17.75
N TRP A 113 1.29 -6.00 16.46
CA TRP A 113 1.95 -7.13 15.79
C TRP A 113 3.39 -7.39 16.24
N CYS A 114 4.15 -6.34 16.53
CA CYS A 114 5.53 -6.47 16.99
C CYS A 114 5.61 -7.01 18.43
N TYR A 115 4.64 -6.67 19.28
CA TYR A 115 4.67 -6.94 20.73
C TYR A 115 3.59 -7.91 21.23
N GLY A 116 2.62 -8.27 20.40
CA GLY A 116 1.53 -9.20 20.72
C GLY A 116 1.89 -10.68 20.56
N HIS A 117 1.03 -11.55 21.09
CA HIS A 117 1.28 -13.00 21.20
C HIS A 117 0.85 -13.85 19.99
N HIS A 118 0.27 -13.29 18.93
CA HIS A 118 0.00 -13.98 17.67
C HIS A 118 -0.09 -12.95 16.54
N PRO A 119 0.71 -13.04 15.46
CA PRO A 119 0.31 -12.43 14.19
C PRO A 119 -1.06 -13.03 13.82
N PRO A 120 -1.99 -12.26 13.24
CA PRO A 120 -3.17 -12.89 12.66
C PRO A 120 -2.69 -13.98 11.69
N ASP A 121 -3.29 -15.18 11.79
CA ASP A 121 -3.17 -16.20 10.74
C ASP A 121 -3.28 -15.49 9.42
N ARG A 122 -2.28 -15.68 8.55
CA ARG A 122 -2.10 -15.05 7.24
C ARG A 122 -3.47 -14.59 6.73
N ALA A 123 -3.84 -13.33 7.02
CA ALA A 123 -5.04 -12.76 6.42
C ALA A 123 -4.76 -12.97 4.95
N GLY A 124 -5.59 -13.82 4.31
CA GLY A 124 -5.22 -14.48 3.06
C GLY A 124 -4.57 -13.46 2.13
N PRO A 125 -3.53 -13.84 1.37
CA PRO A 125 -2.91 -12.92 0.40
C PRO A 125 -4.03 -12.13 -0.24
N TYR A 126 -3.91 -10.81 -0.35
CA TYR A 126 -4.96 -10.00 -0.96
C TYR A 126 -5.36 -10.64 -2.30
N GLU A 127 -6.38 -11.46 -2.21
CA GLU A 127 -6.96 -12.29 -3.24
C GLU A 127 -8.39 -11.84 -3.15
N ALA A 128 -8.68 -10.69 -3.75
CA ALA A 128 -9.95 -10.61 -4.44
C ALA A 128 -9.96 -11.88 -5.32
N THR A 129 -10.75 -12.89 -4.92
CA THR A 129 -10.74 -14.24 -5.49
C THR A 129 -10.57 -14.07 -6.99
N LYS A 130 -9.64 -14.77 -7.67
CA LYS A 130 -9.41 -14.52 -9.11
C LYS A 130 -10.72 -14.51 -9.91
N ALA A 131 -11.70 -15.29 -9.45
CA ALA A 131 -13.09 -15.27 -9.91
C ALA A 131 -13.85 -13.95 -9.61
N THR A 132 -13.83 -13.39 -8.40
CA THR A 132 -14.44 -12.09 -8.09
C THR A 132 -13.73 -10.94 -8.80
N THR A 133 -12.40 -10.94 -8.88
CA THR A 133 -11.66 -9.91 -9.62
C THR A 133 -11.98 -9.94 -11.10
N LEU A 134 -11.91 -11.11 -11.73
CA LEU A 134 -12.25 -11.26 -13.16
C LEU A 134 -13.73 -10.99 -13.41
N ALA A 135 -14.64 -11.48 -12.56
CA ALA A 135 -16.06 -11.21 -12.71
C ALA A 135 -16.37 -9.71 -12.54
N ALA A 136 -15.72 -9.03 -11.61
CA ALA A 136 -15.87 -7.60 -11.42
C ALA A 136 -15.33 -6.82 -12.62
N LEU A 137 -14.18 -7.22 -13.19
CA LEU A 137 -13.60 -6.63 -14.40
C LEU A 137 -14.47 -6.86 -15.65
N LEU A 138 -14.96 -8.08 -15.85
CA LEU A 138 -15.86 -8.42 -16.96
C LEU A 138 -17.19 -7.67 -16.84
N ARG A 139 -17.72 -7.53 -15.62
CA ARG A 139 -18.93 -6.78 -15.34
C ARG A 139 -18.73 -5.26 -15.52
N MET A 140 -17.53 -4.73 -15.24
CA MET A 140 -17.16 -3.36 -15.60
C MET A 140 -17.14 -3.18 -17.11
N ASN A 141 -16.38 -4.00 -17.84
CA ASN A 141 -16.29 -3.93 -19.30
C ASN A 141 -17.66 -4.05 -19.98
N ALA A 142 -18.54 -4.91 -19.47
CA ALA A 142 -19.91 -5.04 -19.98
C ALA A 142 -20.78 -3.80 -19.72
N SER A 143 -20.55 -3.07 -18.62
CA SER A 143 -21.33 -1.89 -18.26
C SER A 143 -20.81 -0.57 -18.85
N ILE A 144 -19.55 -0.49 -19.29
CA ILE A 144 -18.95 0.77 -19.79
C ILE A 144 -19.71 1.34 -21.01
N ASN A 145 -20.31 0.49 -21.85
CA ASN A 145 -21.07 0.93 -23.02
C ASN A 145 -22.50 1.43 -22.69
N GLU A 146 -22.99 1.21 -21.46
CA GLU A 146 -24.35 1.61 -21.04
C GLU A 146 -24.37 2.88 -20.17
N LEU A 147 -23.22 3.30 -19.62
CA LEU A 147 -23.11 4.44 -18.72
C LEU A 147 -23.09 5.75 -19.52
N ARG A 148 -23.99 6.68 -19.20
CA ARG A 148 -24.19 7.93 -19.96
C ARG A 148 -23.81 9.19 -19.20
N SER A 149 -23.40 9.08 -17.93
CA SER A 149 -22.94 10.21 -17.12
C SER A 149 -21.71 9.91 -16.25
N ALA A 150 -21.00 10.96 -15.85
CA ALA A 150 -19.84 10.88 -14.97
C ALA A 150 -20.20 10.28 -13.60
N GLU A 151 -21.37 10.60 -13.06
CA GLU A 151 -21.82 10.10 -11.75
C GLU A 151 -22.10 8.59 -11.77
N GLU A 152 -22.64 8.05 -12.85
CA GLU A 152 -22.86 6.62 -13.02
C GLU A 152 -21.54 5.85 -13.08
N ILE A 153 -20.55 6.41 -13.79
CA ILE A 153 -19.19 5.86 -13.87
C ILE A 153 -18.53 5.89 -12.49
N GLN A 154 -18.59 7.02 -11.79
CA GLN A 154 -18.01 7.17 -10.44
C GLN A 154 -18.64 6.20 -9.44
N ALA A 155 -19.97 6.10 -9.40
CA ALA A 155 -20.67 5.17 -8.51
C ALA A 155 -20.24 3.72 -8.75
N ARG A 156 -20.02 3.35 -10.02
CA ARG A 156 -19.60 2.00 -10.40
C ARG A 156 -18.14 1.71 -10.08
N ILE A 157 -17.25 2.69 -10.26
CA ILE A 157 -15.86 2.59 -9.84
C ILE A 157 -15.80 2.41 -8.33
N LEU A 158 -16.60 3.16 -7.57
CA LEU A 158 -16.68 3.01 -6.11
C LEU A 158 -17.14 1.60 -5.71
N ASP A 159 -18.18 1.05 -6.34
CA ASP A 159 -18.60 -0.36 -6.13
C ASP A 159 -17.45 -1.34 -6.33
N PHE A 160 -16.66 -1.15 -7.39
CA PHE A 160 -15.53 -2.01 -7.70
C PHE A 160 -14.42 -1.87 -6.66
N ILE A 161 -14.09 -0.64 -6.27
CA ILE A 161 -13.08 -0.38 -5.24
C ILE A 161 -13.48 -1.07 -3.93
N PHE A 162 -14.73 -1.00 -3.48
CA PHE A 162 -15.17 -1.71 -2.27
C PHE A 162 -15.18 -3.23 -2.39
N GLN A 163 -15.40 -3.77 -3.60
CA GLN A 163 -15.34 -5.22 -3.83
C GLN A 163 -13.91 -5.75 -3.83
N VAL A 164 -12.98 -4.93 -4.30
CA VAL A 164 -11.59 -5.33 -4.54
C VAL A 164 -10.76 -4.95 -3.31
N ILE A 165 -10.86 -3.74 -2.80
CA ILE A 165 -10.12 -3.20 -1.65
C ILE A 165 -11.05 -3.15 -0.43
N PRO A 166 -10.66 -3.69 0.74
CA PRO A 166 -11.45 -3.61 1.97
C PRO A 166 -11.36 -2.21 2.62
N ALA A 167 -11.73 -1.18 1.85
CA ALA A 167 -11.79 0.19 2.33
C ALA A 167 -13.12 0.44 3.06
N HIS A 168 -13.09 1.22 4.13
CA HIS A 168 -14.31 1.65 4.82
C HIS A 168 -14.96 2.88 4.17
N ARG A 169 -14.16 3.70 3.48
CA ARG A 169 -14.53 4.98 2.88
C ARG A 169 -13.68 5.22 1.64
N VAL A 170 -14.28 5.73 0.58
CA VAL A 170 -13.59 6.04 -0.69
C VAL A 170 -14.17 7.33 -1.26
N SER A 171 -13.30 8.18 -1.81
CA SER A 171 -13.72 9.35 -2.59
C SER A 171 -12.97 9.44 -3.92
N ILE A 172 -13.66 9.89 -4.96
CA ILE A 172 -13.11 10.22 -6.26
C ILE A 172 -13.25 11.73 -6.44
N LEU A 173 -12.12 12.39 -6.65
CA LEU A 173 -12.03 13.81 -6.93
C LEU A 173 -11.68 14.01 -8.41
N LEU A 174 -12.53 14.74 -9.14
CA LEU A 174 -12.26 15.17 -10.51
C LEU A 174 -11.65 16.57 -10.46
N ALA A 175 -10.38 16.69 -10.84
CA ALA A 175 -9.73 17.98 -11.05
C ALA A 175 -10.25 18.64 -12.33
N GLY A 176 -10.38 19.96 -12.33
CA GLY A 176 -10.61 20.73 -13.54
C GLY A 176 -9.34 21.12 -14.27
N ASP A 177 -9.49 21.89 -15.36
CA ASP A 177 -8.36 22.47 -16.09
C ASP A 177 -7.54 23.46 -15.22
N ASP A 178 -8.13 23.92 -14.11
CA ASP A 178 -7.46 24.66 -13.06
C ASP A 178 -7.04 23.69 -11.95
N GLU A 179 -5.74 23.40 -11.83
CA GLU A 179 -5.17 22.37 -10.93
C GLU A 179 -5.49 22.60 -9.43
N ASP A 180 -6.02 23.77 -9.09
CA ASP A 180 -6.40 24.18 -7.74
C ASP A 180 -7.92 24.09 -7.46
N HIS A 181 -8.72 23.61 -8.42
CA HIS A 181 -10.16 23.45 -8.24
C HIS A 181 -10.68 22.07 -8.67
N PHE A 182 -11.37 21.40 -7.75
CA PHE A 182 -12.05 20.15 -8.02
C PHE A 182 -13.44 20.42 -8.58
N ILE A 183 -13.74 19.89 -9.78
CA ILE A 183 -15.03 20.03 -10.46
C ILE A 183 -16.10 19.15 -9.81
N SER A 184 -15.72 17.99 -9.27
CA SER A 184 -16.65 17.06 -8.64
C SER A 184 -15.98 16.17 -7.61
N SER A 185 -16.65 15.98 -6.49
CA SER A 185 -16.26 15.05 -5.43
C SER A 185 -17.37 14.01 -5.22
N THR A 186 -17.11 12.76 -5.55
CA THR A 186 -17.99 11.65 -5.17
C THR A 186 -17.41 10.96 -3.96
N HIS A 187 -18.22 10.69 -2.94
CA HIS A 187 -17.81 9.97 -1.75
C HIS A 187 -18.80 8.83 -1.47
N ARG A 188 -18.29 7.73 -0.93
CA ARG A 188 -19.12 6.67 -0.37
C ARG A 188 -18.43 6.05 0.86
N SER A 189 -19.24 5.65 1.83
CA SER A 189 -18.82 4.82 2.96
C SER A 189 -19.51 3.46 2.91
N ALA A 190 -18.81 2.41 3.33
CA ALA A 190 -19.38 1.06 3.47
C ALA A 190 -20.55 0.99 4.47
N ALA A 191 -20.62 1.92 5.43
CA ALA A 191 -21.65 1.96 6.48
C ALA A 191 -22.89 2.82 6.13
N SER A 192 -22.79 3.73 5.15
CA SER A 192 -23.92 4.56 4.71
C SER A 192 -23.83 4.82 3.20
N PRO A 193 -24.78 4.28 2.39
CA PRO A 193 -24.88 4.56 0.97
C PRO A 193 -25.28 6.01 0.65
N ASN A 194 -25.97 6.68 1.59
CA ASN A 194 -26.34 8.09 1.48
C ASN A 194 -25.33 8.92 2.28
N GLY A 195 -24.52 9.67 1.55
CA GLY A 195 -23.26 10.23 2.00
C GLY A 195 -23.36 11.18 3.19
N ASP A 196 -22.58 10.88 4.22
CA ASP A 196 -21.99 11.92 5.04
C ASP A 196 -20.81 12.55 4.27
N ALA A 197 -20.62 13.86 4.45
CA ALA A 197 -19.48 14.56 3.88
C ALA A 197 -18.18 13.99 4.46
N LEU A 198 -17.28 13.57 3.57
CA LEU A 198 -15.91 13.24 3.96
C LEU A 198 -15.11 14.55 3.98
N PRO A 199 -14.55 15.00 5.11
CA PRO A 199 -13.65 16.13 5.11
C PRO A 199 -12.35 15.66 4.47
N ILE A 200 -12.23 15.86 3.16
CA ILE A 200 -10.96 15.67 2.47
C ILE A 200 -10.15 16.91 2.74
N ASP A 201 -8.92 16.73 3.23
CA ASP A 201 -7.98 17.82 3.33
C ASP A 201 -7.57 18.23 1.90
N GLU A 202 -8.15 19.33 1.41
CA GLU A 202 -7.86 19.89 0.07
C GLU A 202 -6.36 20.10 -0.13
N THR A 203 -5.61 20.41 0.93
CA THR A 203 -4.16 20.58 0.89
C THR A 203 -3.44 19.28 0.50
N VAL A 204 -3.89 18.14 1.04
CA VAL A 204 -3.33 16.82 0.73
C VAL A 204 -3.72 16.41 -0.71
N ALA A 205 -4.99 16.61 -1.08
CA ALA A 205 -5.47 16.27 -2.41
C ALA A 205 -4.78 17.10 -3.52
N SER A 206 -4.64 18.41 -3.33
CA SER A 206 -3.92 19.30 -4.26
C SER A 206 -2.43 18.98 -4.35
N LYS A 207 -1.79 18.61 -3.23
CA LYS A 207 -0.38 18.18 -3.22
C LYS A 207 -0.17 16.88 -4.02
N VAL A 208 -1.07 15.91 -3.88
CA VAL A 208 -1.03 14.62 -4.62
C VAL A 208 -1.21 14.85 -6.12
N LEU A 209 -2.14 15.72 -6.51
CA LEU A 209 -2.37 16.06 -7.92
C LEU A 209 -1.13 16.71 -8.55
N ARG A 210 -0.58 17.75 -7.91
CA ARG A 210 0.61 18.46 -8.42
C ARG A 210 1.87 17.59 -8.42
N GLY A 211 2.00 16.72 -7.43
CA GLY A 211 3.15 15.83 -7.27
C GLY A 211 3.10 14.58 -8.16
N GLY A 212 1.91 14.15 -8.58
CA GLY A 212 1.72 12.89 -9.32
C GLY A 212 2.06 11.63 -8.51
N VAL A 213 2.23 11.76 -7.19
CA VAL A 213 2.65 10.69 -6.29
C VAL A 213 1.56 10.47 -5.25
N SER A 214 1.20 9.21 -5.00
CA SER A 214 0.23 8.87 -3.98
C SER A 214 0.70 9.31 -2.59
N ASP A 215 -0.21 9.89 -1.80
CA ASP A 215 0.05 10.28 -0.40
C ASP A 215 -0.81 9.40 0.52
N TYR A 216 -0.18 8.87 1.56
CA TYR A 216 -0.80 7.99 2.55
C TYR A 216 -0.76 8.67 3.92
N GLN A 217 -1.93 9.02 4.43
CA GLN A 217 -2.10 9.40 5.83
C GLN A 217 -2.87 8.30 6.55
N GLU A 218 -2.76 8.21 7.89
CA GLU A 218 -3.24 7.11 8.75
C GLU A 218 -4.67 6.61 8.48
N GLN A 219 -5.50 7.33 7.71
CA GLN A 219 -6.86 6.95 7.34
C GLN A 219 -7.24 7.23 5.87
N VAL A 220 -6.33 7.75 5.03
CA VAL A 220 -6.64 8.21 3.66
C VAL A 220 -5.52 7.85 2.69
N ILE A 221 -5.89 7.24 1.57
CA ILE A 221 -5.01 7.02 0.41
C ILE A 221 -5.48 7.96 -0.70
N CYS A 222 -4.63 8.91 -1.08
CA CYS A 222 -4.86 9.76 -2.23
C CYS A 222 -4.02 9.24 -3.39
N CYS A 223 -4.66 8.84 -4.49
CA CYS A 223 -4.00 8.41 -5.72
C CYS A 223 -4.40 9.34 -6.87
N PRO A 224 -3.43 9.99 -7.55
CA PRO A 224 -3.74 10.78 -8.73
C PRO A 224 -4.12 9.83 -9.87
N MET A 225 -5.24 10.11 -10.54
CA MET A 225 -5.66 9.44 -11.77
C MET A 225 -5.56 10.45 -12.89
N THR A 226 -4.41 10.50 -13.55
CA THR A 226 -4.20 11.31 -14.75
C THR A 226 -4.77 10.59 -15.97
N THR A 227 -5.38 11.36 -16.88
CA THR A 227 -5.75 10.91 -18.23
C THR A 227 -4.52 10.70 -19.10
#